data_AF-D6PKJ9-F1
#
_entry.id   AF-D6PKJ9-F1
#
_cell.length_a   1.000
_cell.length_b   1.000
_cell.length_c   1.000
_cell.angle_alpha   90.00
_cell.angle_beta   90.00
_cell.angle_gamma   90.00
#
_symmetry.space_group_name_H-M   'P 1'
#
loop_
_entity.id
_entity.type
_entity.pdbx_description
1 polymer ?
#
loop_
_entity_poly.entity_id
_entity_poly.type
_entity_poly.pdbx_seq_one_letter_code
_entity_poly.pdbx_strand_id
1 'polypeptide(L)'
;MTDPDMADKIYIEPIHWRNIEKIIAIEKPDAILPTMGGQTALNTTLDLNRHKILEKYNVEIIGASVDSIDMAEDRELFKNAMTDIGLETPRAYVAKDFDKALVIQKDIGYPIIIRPSFTLGGSGGGIAYNKQDFEKIVKRGLDLSPTNEVLLEESVIGWKEFEMEVVRDKNDNCIIVCSIENLDPMGVHTGDSITIAPAQTLTDKEYQNLRNQSIQVLRKIGVDTGGSNVQFAINPDNGKIYVIEMNPRVSRSSALASKATGFPIAKVAAKLAIGYTLDELRNEITGDVIPSSFEPSIDYIVTKIPRFAFEKFKEADYHLTTQMKSVGEVMAIGSCFKESLQKALRGLEVGIDGFDEIIFEESLSPKERQDLIVKEISTPSSNRILYVAQAFREGMSIDDVFNLSGIDKWFLNQVYEIIISENEIKINQLI
;
A
#
# COMPACT_ATOMS: atom_id res chain seq x y z
N MET A 1 -21.24 0.90 -10.14
CA MET A 1 -22.54 0.51 -9.56
C MET A 1 -23.34 1.80 -9.42
N THR A 2 -24.24 2.03 -10.35
CA THR A 2 -25.08 3.25 -10.44
C THR A 2 -26.51 2.84 -10.74
N ASP A 3 -26.91 1.69 -10.18
CA ASP A 3 -28.16 1.03 -10.50
C ASP A 3 -29.32 1.85 -9.90
N PRO A 4 -30.42 2.08 -10.64
CA PRO A 4 -31.49 3.00 -10.26
C PRO A 4 -32.05 2.82 -8.84
N ASP A 5 -32.07 1.60 -8.32
CA ASP A 5 -32.70 1.25 -7.05
C ASP A 5 -31.76 1.40 -5.83
N MET A 6 -30.52 1.87 -6.04
CA MET A 6 -29.50 1.98 -4.98
C MET A 6 -29.53 3.31 -4.21
N ALA A 7 -30.15 4.36 -4.77
CA ALA A 7 -30.27 5.67 -4.15
C ALA A 7 -31.49 6.42 -4.71
N ASP A 8 -32.04 7.39 -3.95
CA ASP A 8 -33.19 8.18 -4.37
C ASP A 8 -32.94 9.01 -5.64
N LYS A 9 -31.68 9.46 -5.82
CA LYS A 9 -31.21 10.28 -6.94
C LYS A 9 -29.84 9.81 -7.39
N ILE A 10 -29.71 9.50 -8.67
CA ILE A 10 -28.46 9.03 -9.28
C ILE A 10 -28.11 9.93 -10.45
N TYR A 11 -26.91 10.50 -10.39
CA TYR A 11 -26.36 11.37 -11.42
C TYR A 11 -25.20 10.67 -12.13
N ILE A 12 -25.38 10.34 -13.41
CA ILE A 12 -24.31 9.85 -14.28
C ILE A 12 -23.75 11.05 -15.06
N GLU A 13 -22.97 11.86 -14.34
CA GLU A 13 -22.42 13.13 -14.82
C GLU A 13 -20.91 13.18 -14.59
N PRO A 14 -20.15 14.00 -15.36
CA PRO A 14 -18.71 14.15 -15.13
C PRO A 14 -18.44 14.73 -13.73
N ILE A 15 -17.60 14.03 -12.96
CA ILE A 15 -17.22 14.43 -11.60
C ILE A 15 -16.25 15.61 -11.66
N HIS A 16 -16.82 16.80 -11.80
CA HIS A 16 -16.12 18.07 -11.81
C HIS A 16 -16.92 19.04 -10.95
N TRP A 17 -16.27 19.87 -10.12
CA TRP A 17 -16.94 20.71 -9.11
C TRP A 17 -18.09 21.56 -9.69
N ARG A 18 -17.94 22.08 -10.92
CA ARG A 18 -19.01 22.83 -11.63
C ARG A 18 -20.29 22.02 -11.89
N ASN A 19 -20.15 20.74 -12.20
CA ASN A 19 -21.29 19.86 -12.41
C ASN A 19 -21.90 19.48 -11.06
N ILE A 20 -21.06 19.20 -10.06
CA ILE A 20 -21.53 18.92 -8.70
C ILE A 20 -22.25 20.13 -8.10
N GLU A 21 -21.81 21.36 -8.34
CA GLU A 21 -22.52 22.57 -7.93
C GLU A 21 -23.95 22.63 -8.49
N LYS A 22 -24.14 22.28 -9.77
CA LYS A 22 -25.47 22.25 -10.38
C LYS A 22 -26.37 21.22 -9.68
N ILE A 23 -25.81 20.06 -9.34
CA ILE A 23 -26.53 19.01 -8.61
C ILE A 23 -26.89 19.51 -7.20
N ILE A 24 -25.95 20.12 -6.48
CA ILE A 24 -26.18 20.72 -5.15
C ILE A 24 -27.27 21.81 -5.25
N ALA A 25 -27.28 22.63 -6.29
CA ALA A 25 -28.29 23.67 -6.47
C ALA A 25 -29.70 23.12 -6.70
N ILE A 26 -29.82 21.95 -7.34
CA ILE A 26 -31.09 21.27 -7.61
C ILE A 26 -31.56 20.51 -6.37
N GLU A 27 -30.70 19.64 -5.83
CA GLU A 27 -31.06 18.67 -4.79
C GLU A 27 -30.95 19.24 -3.37
N LYS A 28 -30.14 20.29 -3.17
CA LYS A 28 -29.91 20.96 -1.88
C LYS A 28 -29.64 19.98 -0.73
N PRO A 29 -28.61 19.11 -0.84
CA PRO A 29 -28.31 18.14 0.18
C PRO A 29 -27.87 18.82 1.48
N ASP A 30 -28.21 18.23 2.63
CA ASP A 30 -27.75 18.72 3.93
C ASP A 30 -26.25 18.47 4.14
N ALA A 31 -25.74 17.36 3.60
CA ALA A 31 -24.36 16.94 3.78
C ALA A 31 -23.74 16.26 2.54
N ILE A 32 -22.41 16.22 2.51
CA ILE A 32 -21.60 15.50 1.52
C ILE A 32 -20.63 14.55 2.23
N LEU A 33 -20.54 13.30 1.75
CA LEU A 33 -19.62 12.27 2.25
C LEU A 33 -18.49 12.03 1.23
N PRO A 34 -17.30 12.62 1.41
CA PRO A 34 -16.24 12.59 0.39
C PRO A 34 -15.35 11.34 0.47
N THR A 35 -15.48 10.53 1.53
CA THR A 35 -14.54 9.47 1.88
C THR A 35 -14.77 8.14 1.17
N MET A 36 -15.73 8.06 0.24
CA MET A 36 -16.14 6.82 -0.44
C MET A 36 -15.74 6.74 -1.93
N GLY A 37 -15.23 7.83 -2.51
CA GLY A 37 -14.94 7.92 -3.96
C GLY A 37 -13.48 8.06 -4.32
N GLY A 38 -12.57 7.58 -3.45
CA GLY A 38 -11.13 7.68 -3.66
C GLY A 38 -10.65 9.14 -3.77
N GLN A 39 -9.54 9.35 -4.49
CA GLN A 39 -8.96 10.69 -4.64
C GLN A 39 -9.88 11.66 -5.38
N THR A 40 -10.66 11.17 -6.34
CA THR A 40 -11.57 12.00 -7.13
C THR A 40 -12.59 12.70 -6.24
N ALA A 41 -13.19 11.98 -5.28
CA ALA A 41 -14.17 12.55 -4.36
C ALA A 41 -13.54 13.54 -3.36
N LEU A 42 -12.36 13.24 -2.82
CA LEU A 42 -11.63 14.14 -1.94
C LEU A 42 -11.30 15.46 -2.67
N ASN A 43 -10.61 15.37 -3.82
CA ASN A 43 -10.22 16.54 -4.61
C ASN A 43 -11.42 17.39 -5.04
N THR A 44 -12.51 16.75 -5.47
CA THR A 44 -13.73 17.46 -5.87
C THR A 44 -14.36 18.18 -4.69
N THR A 45 -14.33 17.59 -3.49
CA THR A 45 -14.88 18.21 -2.28
C THR A 45 -14.02 19.39 -1.83
N LEU A 46 -12.69 19.25 -1.89
CA LEU A 46 -11.76 20.35 -1.65
C LEU A 46 -11.97 21.49 -2.66
N ASP A 47 -12.21 21.18 -3.93
CA ASP A 47 -12.57 22.18 -4.95
C ASP A 47 -13.87 22.92 -4.61
N LEU A 48 -14.92 22.19 -4.22
CA LEU A 48 -16.19 22.78 -3.80
C LEU A 48 -16.01 23.71 -2.60
N ASN A 49 -15.18 23.30 -1.62
CA ASN A 49 -14.84 24.10 -0.46
C ASN A 49 -14.04 25.36 -0.85
N ARG A 50 -12.99 25.22 -1.67
CA ARG A 50 -12.16 26.34 -2.18
C ARG A 50 -12.98 27.38 -2.93
N HIS A 51 -14.01 26.95 -3.67
CA HIS A 51 -14.93 27.82 -4.39
C HIS A 51 -16.09 28.35 -3.53
N LYS A 52 -16.11 28.07 -2.22
CA LYS A 52 -17.16 28.46 -1.26
C LYS A 52 -18.56 27.98 -1.64
N ILE A 53 -18.64 26.89 -2.39
CA ILE A 53 -19.92 26.32 -2.85
C ILE A 53 -20.64 25.65 -1.69
N LEU A 54 -19.91 24.91 -0.86
CA LEU A 54 -20.49 24.25 0.32
C LEU A 54 -21.07 25.27 1.31
N GLU A 55 -20.33 26.37 1.57
CA GLU A 55 -20.81 27.50 2.38
C GLU A 55 -22.04 28.16 1.75
N LYS A 56 -22.00 28.45 0.43
CA LYS A 56 -23.11 29.08 -0.31
C LYS A 56 -24.43 28.31 -0.22
N TYR A 57 -24.38 26.98 -0.21
CA TYR A 57 -25.56 26.12 -0.17
C TYR A 57 -25.81 25.48 1.20
N ASN A 58 -25.01 25.82 2.23
CA ASN A 58 -25.09 25.25 3.57
C ASN A 58 -25.01 23.70 3.59
N VAL A 59 -24.04 23.15 2.86
CA VAL A 59 -23.79 21.70 2.80
C VAL A 59 -22.65 21.35 3.77
N GLU A 60 -22.94 20.49 4.74
CA GLU A 60 -21.95 20.01 5.71
C GLU A 60 -21.05 18.90 5.12
N ILE A 61 -19.78 18.86 5.51
CA ILE A 61 -18.90 17.73 5.17
C ILE A 61 -18.91 16.74 6.33
N ILE A 62 -19.28 15.49 6.06
CA ILE A 62 -19.32 14.42 7.06
C ILE A 62 -18.25 13.35 6.80
N GLY A 63 -17.91 12.57 7.82
CA GLY A 63 -16.91 11.51 7.73
C GLY A 63 -15.48 11.98 7.99
N ALA A 64 -14.97 12.89 7.16
CA ALA A 64 -13.65 13.53 7.33
C ALA A 64 -13.70 15.02 6.99
N SER A 65 -13.14 15.86 7.87
CA SER A 65 -13.10 17.31 7.68
C SER A 65 -12.09 17.72 6.60
N VAL A 66 -12.20 18.95 6.08
CA VAL A 66 -11.21 19.52 5.14
C VAL A 66 -9.82 19.53 5.77
N ASP A 67 -9.72 19.98 7.03
CA ASP A 67 -8.44 20.05 7.73
C ASP A 67 -7.81 18.66 7.90
N SER A 68 -8.62 17.62 8.16
CA SER A 68 -8.16 16.25 8.27
C SER A 68 -7.69 15.69 6.92
N ILE A 69 -8.40 16.00 5.84
CA ILE A 69 -8.01 15.59 4.48
C ILE A 69 -6.70 16.28 4.09
N ASP A 70 -6.62 17.61 4.25
CA ASP A 70 -5.43 18.39 3.91
C ASP A 70 -4.22 17.96 4.75
N MET A 71 -4.39 17.71 6.05
CA MET A 71 -3.30 17.26 6.93
C MET A 71 -2.75 15.88 6.56
N ALA A 72 -3.60 14.98 6.05
CA ALA A 72 -3.17 13.65 5.63
C ALA A 72 -2.54 13.64 4.23
N GLU A 73 -3.10 14.41 3.30
CA GLU A 73 -2.69 14.42 1.88
C GLU A 73 -1.46 15.31 1.64
N ASP A 74 -1.29 16.40 2.40
CA ASP A 74 -0.09 17.22 2.34
C ASP A 74 1.04 16.58 3.15
N ARG A 75 2.12 16.22 2.45
CA ARG A 75 3.27 15.52 3.05
C ARG A 75 3.99 16.31 4.13
N GLU A 76 4.04 17.64 4.03
CA GLU A 76 4.70 18.47 5.04
C GLU A 76 3.82 18.59 6.28
N LEU A 77 2.51 18.81 6.10
CA LEU A 77 1.55 18.81 7.21
C LEU A 77 1.52 17.45 7.92
N PHE A 78 1.50 16.35 7.17
CA PHE A 78 1.53 14.99 7.71
C PHE A 78 2.81 14.76 8.51
N LYS A 79 3.98 15.09 7.96
CA LYS A 79 5.27 14.95 8.66
C LYS A 79 5.31 15.75 9.95
N ASN A 80 4.86 17.00 9.93
CA ASN A 80 4.77 17.83 11.12
C ASN A 80 3.82 17.22 12.15
N ALA A 81 2.67 16.73 11.70
CA ALA A 81 1.69 16.06 12.54
C ALA A 81 2.26 14.80 13.21
N MET A 82 3.02 13.96 12.50
CA MET A 82 3.69 12.79 13.05
C MET A 82 4.76 13.19 14.07
N THR A 83 5.56 14.21 13.75
CA THR A 83 6.59 14.74 14.65
C THR A 83 6.00 15.22 15.98
N ASP A 84 4.85 15.91 15.93
CA ASP A 84 4.16 16.42 17.12
C ASP A 84 3.73 15.32 18.10
N ILE A 85 3.41 14.13 17.58
CA ILE A 85 3.02 12.96 18.39
C ILE A 85 4.18 12.00 18.64
N GLY A 86 5.41 12.39 18.28
CA GLY A 86 6.63 11.60 18.51
C GLY A 86 6.76 10.38 17.61
N LEU A 87 6.06 10.35 16.48
CA LEU A 87 6.19 9.31 15.47
C LEU A 87 7.20 9.73 14.39
N GLU A 88 7.99 8.76 13.93
CA GLU A 88 9.03 9.02 12.94
C GLU A 88 8.50 8.78 11.52
N THR A 89 8.94 9.61 10.58
CA THR A 89 8.72 9.47 9.14
C THR A 89 10.07 9.45 8.44
N PRO A 90 10.19 8.93 7.20
CA PRO A 90 11.44 9.00 6.45
C PRO A 90 11.97 10.43 6.37
N ARG A 91 13.27 10.61 6.63
CA ARG A 91 13.89 11.94 6.58
C ARG A 91 13.99 12.42 5.14
N ALA A 92 13.64 13.68 4.90
CA ALA A 92 13.75 14.31 3.61
C ALA A 92 14.23 15.77 3.77
N TYR A 93 15.21 16.17 2.95
CA TYR A 93 15.79 17.50 2.96
C TYR A 93 16.06 18.01 1.54
N VAL A 94 15.97 19.33 1.35
CA VAL A 94 16.30 19.97 0.07
C VAL A 94 17.75 20.42 0.07
N ALA A 95 18.46 20.15 -1.03
CA ALA A 95 19.77 20.72 -1.34
C ALA A 95 19.69 21.59 -2.59
N LYS A 96 20.33 22.77 -2.54
CA LYS A 96 20.44 23.71 -3.67
C LYS A 96 21.79 23.68 -4.38
N ASP A 97 22.72 22.91 -3.82
CA ASP A 97 24.07 22.74 -4.35
C ASP A 97 24.64 21.38 -3.89
N PHE A 98 25.73 20.98 -4.53
CA PHE A 98 26.35 19.69 -4.29
C PHE A 98 26.97 19.57 -2.89
N ASP A 99 27.51 20.65 -2.34
CA ASP A 99 28.14 20.65 -1.02
C ASP A 99 27.10 20.43 0.09
N LYS A 100 25.94 21.10 -0.03
CA LYS A 100 24.80 20.89 0.86
C LYS A 100 24.24 19.48 0.73
N ALA A 101 24.16 18.96 -0.49
CA ALA A 101 23.75 17.58 -0.72
C ALA A 101 24.69 16.57 -0.05
N LEU A 102 26.02 16.80 -0.08
CA LEU A 102 27.00 15.96 0.63
C LEU A 102 26.83 16.00 2.15
N VAL A 103 26.49 17.16 2.73
CA VAL A 103 26.20 17.26 4.17
C VAL A 103 24.95 16.45 4.52
N ILE A 104 23.88 16.60 3.74
CA ILE A 104 22.63 15.86 3.93
C ILE A 104 22.84 14.35 3.75
N GLN A 105 23.61 13.94 2.76
CA GLN A 105 23.92 12.53 2.52
C GLN A 105 24.64 11.89 3.70
N LYS A 106 25.58 12.59 4.34
CA LYS A 106 26.28 12.07 5.53
C LYS A 106 25.34 11.89 6.72
N ASP A 107 24.29 12.71 6.82
CA ASP A 107 23.27 12.59 7.84
C ASP A 107 22.29 11.45 7.55
N ILE A 108 21.83 11.31 6.29
CA ILE A 108 20.88 10.27 5.89
C ILE A 108 21.54 8.89 5.81
N GLY A 109 22.68 8.78 5.13
CA GLY A 109 23.33 7.51 4.79
C GLY A 109 23.02 7.03 3.36
N TYR A 110 23.28 5.75 3.10
CA TYR A 110 22.91 5.05 1.86
C TYR A 110 22.06 3.81 2.19
N PRO A 111 21.16 3.37 1.29
CA PRO A 111 20.79 4.06 0.05
C PRO A 111 20.01 5.36 0.30
N ILE A 112 20.14 6.32 -0.62
CA ILE A 112 19.43 7.61 -0.56
C ILE A 112 18.69 7.87 -1.87
N ILE A 113 17.44 8.30 -1.76
CA ILE A 113 16.59 8.67 -2.88
C ILE A 113 16.84 10.14 -3.21
N ILE A 114 17.06 10.44 -4.49
CA ILE A 114 17.32 11.78 -4.99
C ILE A 114 16.23 12.13 -6.00
N ARG A 115 15.48 13.20 -5.76
CA ARG A 115 14.42 13.68 -6.66
C ARG A 115 14.62 15.16 -6.99
N PRO A 116 14.86 15.53 -8.26
CA PRO A 116 14.96 16.93 -8.65
C PRO A 116 13.61 17.64 -8.54
N SER A 117 13.61 18.84 -7.98
CA SER A 117 12.41 19.67 -7.87
C SER A 117 11.91 20.08 -9.27
N PHE A 118 10.59 20.13 -9.44
CA PHE A 118 9.91 20.57 -10.68
C PHE A 118 10.25 19.76 -11.94
N THR A 119 10.64 18.49 -11.77
CA THR A 119 10.82 17.54 -12.90
C THR A 119 9.67 16.53 -12.93
N LEU A 120 9.30 16.07 -14.14
CA LEU A 120 8.25 15.09 -14.34
C LEU A 120 8.83 13.68 -14.46
N GLY A 121 8.10 12.67 -13.98
CA GLY A 121 8.43 11.25 -14.15
C GLY A 121 9.75 10.81 -13.51
N GLY A 122 10.23 11.52 -12.49
CA GLY A 122 11.52 11.22 -11.84
C GLY A 122 12.75 11.57 -12.68
N SER A 123 12.59 12.36 -13.75
CA SER A 123 13.68 12.78 -14.62
C SER A 123 14.83 13.43 -13.85
N GLY A 124 16.04 12.93 -14.04
CA GLY A 124 17.24 13.41 -13.33
C GLY A 124 17.45 12.82 -11.93
N GLY A 125 16.43 12.20 -11.34
CA GLY A 125 16.49 11.53 -10.04
C GLY A 125 17.04 10.10 -10.09
N GLY A 126 16.96 9.41 -8.96
CA GLY A 126 17.37 8.02 -8.81
C GLY A 126 17.68 7.64 -7.36
N ILE A 127 18.12 6.40 -7.17
CA ILE A 127 18.59 5.90 -5.88
C ILE A 127 20.12 5.79 -5.96
N ALA A 128 20.80 6.36 -4.98
CA ALA A 128 22.24 6.20 -4.84
C ALA A 128 22.55 5.18 -3.73
N TYR A 129 23.22 4.09 -4.09
CA TYR A 129 23.69 3.06 -3.16
C TYR A 129 25.10 3.33 -2.65
N ASN A 130 25.84 4.18 -3.36
CA ASN A 130 27.23 4.52 -3.06
C ASN A 130 27.53 5.97 -3.46
N LYS A 131 28.73 6.42 -3.11
CA LYS A 131 29.19 7.78 -3.38
C LYS A 131 29.21 8.13 -4.86
N GLN A 132 29.66 7.22 -5.72
CA GLN A 132 29.82 7.49 -7.15
C GLN A 132 28.46 7.74 -7.82
N ASP A 133 27.48 6.89 -7.51
CA ASP A 133 26.10 7.07 -7.97
C ASP A 133 25.50 8.36 -7.42
N PHE A 134 25.74 8.66 -6.14
CA PHE A 134 25.29 9.88 -5.51
C PHE A 134 25.78 11.13 -6.23
N GLU A 135 27.09 11.23 -6.50
CA GLU A 135 27.63 12.41 -7.18
C GLU A 135 27.03 12.59 -8.58
N LYS A 136 26.91 11.48 -9.31
CA LYS A 136 26.36 11.47 -10.66
C LYS A 136 24.89 11.91 -10.67
N ILE A 137 24.08 11.33 -9.79
CA ILE A 137 22.63 11.58 -9.75
C ILE A 137 22.36 13.00 -9.24
N VAL A 138 23.03 13.46 -8.18
CA VAL A 138 22.81 14.82 -7.65
C VAL A 138 23.25 15.89 -8.64
N LYS A 139 24.43 15.77 -9.25
CA LYS A 139 24.91 16.77 -10.24
C LYS A 139 23.96 16.87 -11.42
N ARG A 140 23.51 15.72 -11.94
CA ARG A 140 22.50 15.66 -13.00
C ARG A 140 21.16 16.24 -12.54
N GLY A 141 20.74 15.94 -11.32
CA GLY A 141 19.48 16.40 -10.76
C GLY A 141 19.43 17.92 -10.57
N LEU A 142 20.51 18.52 -10.06
CA LEU A 142 20.62 19.97 -9.91
C LEU A 142 20.59 20.67 -11.27
N ASP A 143 21.32 20.16 -12.27
CA ASP A 143 21.36 20.71 -13.63
C ASP A 143 19.99 20.63 -14.35
N LEU A 144 19.26 19.54 -14.14
CA LEU A 144 17.94 19.34 -14.74
C LEU A 144 16.80 20.05 -13.99
N SER A 145 17.00 20.42 -12.73
CA SER A 145 15.98 21.08 -11.94
C SER A 145 15.82 22.54 -12.39
N PRO A 146 14.61 22.99 -12.78
CA PRO A 146 14.34 24.38 -13.12
C PRO A 146 14.63 25.36 -11.97
N THR A 147 14.62 24.89 -10.72
CA THR A 147 14.92 25.68 -9.53
C THR A 147 16.32 25.41 -8.96
N ASN A 148 17.13 24.58 -9.62
CA ASN A 148 18.44 24.14 -9.15
C ASN A 148 18.37 23.51 -7.74
N GLU A 149 17.39 22.62 -7.54
CA GLU A 149 17.12 21.97 -6.25
C GLU A 149 16.91 20.47 -6.41
N VAL A 150 17.43 19.71 -5.45
CA VAL A 150 17.13 18.27 -5.31
C VAL A 150 16.64 17.97 -3.90
N LEU A 151 15.60 17.14 -3.81
CA LEU A 151 15.14 16.50 -2.59
C LEU A 151 15.97 15.23 -2.36
N LEU A 152 16.56 15.12 -1.18
CA LEU A 152 17.31 13.96 -0.71
C LEU A 152 16.50 13.31 0.41
N GLU A 153 16.15 12.04 0.22
CA GLU A 153 15.25 11.31 1.10
C GLU A 153 15.85 9.97 1.51
N GLU A 154 15.70 9.65 2.78
CA GLU A 154 16.07 8.37 3.35
C GLU A 154 15.34 7.24 2.62
N SER A 155 16.10 6.26 2.13
CA SER A 155 15.52 5.10 1.49
C SER A 155 15.10 4.09 2.55
N VAL A 156 13.85 3.66 2.47
CA VAL A 156 13.32 2.52 3.20
C VAL A 156 13.21 1.27 2.32
N ILE A 157 13.86 1.26 1.14
CA ILE A 157 13.77 0.12 0.21
C ILE A 157 14.30 -1.14 0.90
N GLY A 158 13.55 -2.24 0.75
CA GLY A 158 13.86 -3.51 1.39
C GLY A 158 13.38 -3.63 2.85
N TRP A 159 12.84 -2.56 3.46
CA TRP A 159 12.19 -2.68 4.77
C TRP A 159 10.86 -3.43 4.64
N LYS A 160 10.41 -4.04 5.73
CA LYS A 160 9.09 -4.68 5.79
C LYS A 160 8.01 -3.61 5.71
N GLU A 161 6.94 -3.87 4.96
CA GLU A 161 5.84 -2.92 4.78
C GLU A 161 4.54 -3.48 5.36
N PHE A 162 3.88 -2.69 6.20
CA PHE A 162 2.66 -3.07 6.92
C PHE A 162 1.57 -2.03 6.73
N GLU A 163 0.32 -2.49 6.73
CA GLU A 163 -0.85 -1.63 6.71
C GLU A 163 -1.79 -2.00 7.86
N MET A 164 -2.40 -0.98 8.47
CA MET A 164 -3.43 -1.14 9.50
C MET A 164 -4.71 -0.44 9.05
N GLU A 165 -5.79 -1.19 8.94
CA GLU A 165 -7.13 -0.65 8.69
C GLU A 165 -7.77 -0.30 10.03
N VAL A 166 -8.00 0.99 10.25
CA VAL A 166 -8.48 1.54 11.52
C VAL A 166 -9.86 2.14 11.33
N VAL A 167 -10.75 1.94 12.30
CA VAL A 167 -12.07 2.60 12.34
C VAL A 167 -12.22 3.32 13.67
N ARG A 168 -12.67 4.58 13.61
CA ARG A 168 -12.88 5.44 14.78
C ARG A 168 -14.25 6.12 14.75
N ASP A 169 -14.88 6.25 15.92
CA ASP A 169 -16.14 6.95 16.09
C ASP A 169 -16.04 8.22 16.96
N LYS A 170 -17.15 8.97 17.01
CA LYS A 170 -17.26 10.25 17.73
C LYS A 170 -17.06 10.14 19.25
N ASN A 171 -17.15 8.94 19.82
CA ASN A 171 -16.88 8.67 21.24
C ASN A 171 -15.41 8.32 21.48
N ASP A 172 -14.56 8.45 20.47
CA ASP A 172 -13.16 8.05 20.49
C ASP A 172 -12.94 6.54 20.68
N ASN A 173 -13.98 5.72 20.42
CA ASN A 173 -13.77 4.29 20.24
C ASN A 173 -12.96 4.08 18.97
N CYS A 174 -11.93 3.24 19.05
CA CYS A 174 -11.03 3.00 17.93
C CYS A 174 -10.58 1.53 17.90
N ILE A 175 -10.68 0.91 16.73
CA ILE A 175 -10.39 -0.51 16.52
C ILE A 175 -9.48 -0.71 15.31
N ILE A 176 -8.61 -1.72 15.39
CA ILE A 176 -7.93 -2.29 14.22
C ILE A 176 -8.84 -3.34 13.61
N VAL A 177 -9.34 -3.08 12.41
CA VAL A 177 -10.17 -4.04 11.68
C VAL A 177 -9.30 -5.12 11.05
N CYS A 178 -8.14 -4.76 10.50
CA CYS A 178 -7.24 -5.70 9.86
C CYS A 178 -5.80 -5.18 9.87
N SER A 179 -4.85 -6.09 10.06
CA SER A 179 -3.43 -5.85 9.81
C SER A 179 -3.00 -6.60 8.55
N ILE A 180 -2.27 -5.94 7.67
CA ILE A 180 -1.79 -6.50 6.41
C ILE A 180 -0.26 -6.42 6.41
N GLU A 181 0.40 -7.51 6.03
CA GLU A 181 1.84 -7.57 5.79
C GLU A 181 2.11 -7.76 4.30
N ASN A 182 3.00 -6.94 3.74
CA ASN A 182 3.40 -7.05 2.35
C ASN A 182 4.51 -8.11 2.23
N LEU A 183 4.37 -9.03 1.28
CA LEU A 183 5.41 -10.00 0.93
C LEU A 183 6.53 -9.31 0.16
N ASP A 184 6.18 -8.47 -0.80
CA ASP A 184 7.13 -7.59 -1.46
C ASP A 184 7.52 -6.45 -0.51
N PRO A 185 8.81 -6.23 -0.22
CA PRO A 185 9.22 -5.19 0.71
C PRO A 185 9.04 -3.78 0.12
N MET A 186 9.19 -2.77 0.97
CA MET A 186 9.18 -1.35 0.61
C MET A 186 9.99 -1.10 -0.66
N GLY A 187 9.41 -0.33 -1.58
CA GLY A 187 9.96 -0.06 -2.91
C GLY A 187 9.06 -0.57 -4.04
N VAL A 188 8.16 -1.51 -3.72
CA VAL A 188 6.99 -1.88 -4.53
C VAL A 188 5.75 -1.28 -3.87
N HIS A 189 4.91 -0.60 -4.63
CA HIS A 189 3.67 -0.02 -4.10
C HIS A 189 2.74 -1.14 -3.59
N THR A 190 2.10 -0.99 -2.42
CA THR A 190 1.18 -1.98 -1.82
C THR A 190 0.12 -2.55 -2.79
N GLY A 191 -0.42 -1.71 -3.66
CA GLY A 191 -1.32 -2.09 -4.76
C GLY A 191 -0.71 -3.06 -5.79
N ASP A 192 0.60 -3.01 -6.01
CA ASP A 192 1.38 -3.90 -6.88
C ASP A 192 2.13 -5.01 -6.11
N SER A 193 2.10 -4.99 -4.78
CA SER A 193 2.68 -6.03 -3.91
C SER A 193 1.74 -7.22 -3.74
N ILE A 194 2.32 -8.40 -3.52
CA ILE A 194 1.60 -9.51 -2.87
C ILE A 194 1.43 -9.16 -1.39
N THR A 195 0.23 -9.30 -0.84
CA THR A 195 -0.05 -8.95 0.57
C THR A 195 -0.84 -10.03 1.29
N ILE A 196 -0.62 -10.13 2.60
CA ILE A 196 -1.15 -11.18 3.47
C ILE A 196 -1.89 -10.54 4.65
N ALA A 197 -3.06 -11.10 5.00
CA ALA A 197 -3.74 -10.83 6.25
C ALA A 197 -3.93 -12.14 7.06
N PRO A 198 -3.68 -12.14 8.38
CA PRO A 198 -3.16 -11.02 9.18
C PRO A 198 -1.64 -10.81 8.98
N ALA A 199 -1.01 -9.91 9.73
CA ALA A 199 0.45 -9.83 9.81
C ALA A 199 1.03 -11.14 10.41
N GLN A 200 2.19 -11.58 9.91
CA GLN A 200 2.81 -12.87 10.22
C GLN A 200 4.11 -12.72 11.03
N THR A 201 4.94 -11.73 10.72
CA THR A 201 6.33 -11.64 11.22
C THR A 201 6.54 -10.62 12.34
N LEU A 202 5.45 -10.17 12.97
CA LEU A 202 5.50 -9.29 14.13
C LEU A 202 5.36 -10.10 15.42
N THR A 203 6.22 -9.83 16.39
CA THR A 203 5.92 -10.17 17.77
C THR A 203 4.71 -9.36 18.25
N ASP A 204 3.98 -9.86 19.25
CA ASP A 204 2.86 -9.11 19.81
C ASP A 204 3.28 -7.71 20.30
N LYS A 205 4.50 -7.56 20.86
CA LYS A 205 5.02 -6.24 21.25
C LYS A 205 5.14 -5.27 20.08
N GLU A 206 5.64 -5.73 18.93
CA GLU A 206 5.74 -4.92 17.73
C GLU A 206 4.35 -4.62 17.16
N TYR A 207 3.45 -5.61 17.15
CA TYR A 207 2.06 -5.43 16.72
C TYR A 207 1.33 -4.38 17.58
N GLN A 208 1.41 -4.48 18.91
CA GLN A 208 0.79 -3.51 19.82
C GLN A 208 1.39 -2.11 19.64
N ASN A 209 2.69 -2.01 19.32
CA ASN A 209 3.31 -0.73 19.00
C ASN A 209 2.70 -0.14 17.71
N LEU A 210 2.61 -0.90 16.62
CA LEU A 210 1.99 -0.45 15.37
C LEU A 210 0.50 -0.07 15.56
N ARG A 211 -0.24 -0.90 16.30
CA ARG A 211 -1.63 -0.65 16.68
C ARG A 211 -1.78 0.69 17.40
N ASN A 212 -0.97 0.93 18.44
CA ASN A 212 -1.00 2.17 19.20
C ASN A 212 -0.66 3.38 18.33
N GLN A 213 0.35 3.26 17.47
CA GLN A 213 0.72 4.33 16.53
C GLN A 213 -0.41 4.62 15.55
N SER A 214 -1.07 3.60 15.00
CA SER A 214 -2.17 3.78 14.05
C SER A 214 -3.34 4.56 14.66
N ILE A 215 -3.70 4.24 15.91
CA ILE A 215 -4.72 4.96 16.65
C ILE A 215 -4.29 6.41 16.92
N GLN A 216 -3.03 6.65 17.29
CA GLN A 216 -2.49 8.00 17.50
C GLN A 216 -2.51 8.84 16.21
N VAL A 217 -2.18 8.22 15.06
CA VAL A 217 -2.23 8.86 13.75
C VAL A 217 -3.66 9.35 13.45
N LEU A 218 -4.67 8.49 13.58
CA LEU A 218 -6.07 8.90 13.32
C LEU A 218 -6.52 10.05 14.22
N ARG A 219 -6.19 9.98 15.52
CA ARG A 219 -6.51 11.05 16.48
C ARG A 219 -5.83 12.36 16.14
N LYS A 220 -4.56 12.32 15.71
CA LYS A 220 -3.80 13.52 15.36
C LYS A 220 -4.28 14.17 14.07
N ILE A 221 -4.61 13.37 13.06
CA ILE A 221 -5.15 13.85 11.79
C ILE A 221 -6.61 14.34 11.96
N GLY A 222 -7.34 13.82 12.94
CA GLY A 222 -8.71 14.25 13.24
C GLY A 222 -9.77 13.49 12.44
N VAL A 223 -9.51 12.22 12.09
CA VAL A 223 -10.55 11.36 11.52
C VAL A 223 -11.38 10.80 12.67
N ASP A 224 -12.48 11.49 13.01
CA ASP A 224 -13.34 11.19 14.16
C ASP A 224 -14.51 10.25 13.83
N THR A 225 -14.93 10.12 12.57
CA THR A 225 -16.18 9.42 12.22
C THR A 225 -16.06 8.56 10.96
N GLY A 226 -15.11 7.62 10.93
CA GLY A 226 -14.87 6.83 9.72
C GLY A 226 -13.73 5.83 9.81
N GLY A 227 -13.42 5.25 8.65
CA GLY A 227 -12.28 4.36 8.46
C GLY A 227 -11.09 5.05 7.79
N SER A 228 -9.88 4.59 8.09
CA SER A 228 -8.65 5.05 7.46
C SER A 228 -7.61 3.93 7.42
N ASN A 229 -6.72 3.98 6.43
CA ASN A 229 -5.59 3.08 6.29
C ASN A 229 -4.31 3.81 6.75
N VAL A 230 -3.49 3.18 7.59
CA VAL A 230 -2.20 3.70 8.04
C VAL A 230 -1.10 2.74 7.59
N GLN A 231 -0.04 3.27 6.96
CA GLN A 231 1.07 2.46 6.43
C GLN A 231 2.35 2.67 7.22
N PHE A 232 3.09 1.59 7.41
CA PHE A 232 4.33 1.56 8.17
C PHE A 232 5.44 0.83 7.40
N ALA A 233 6.67 1.33 7.54
CA ALA A 233 7.87 0.58 7.20
C ALA A 233 8.60 0.17 8.48
N ILE A 234 9.04 -1.09 8.57
CA ILE A 234 9.82 -1.60 9.69
C ILE A 234 11.16 -2.11 9.19
N ASN A 235 12.24 -1.57 9.76
CA ASN A 235 13.58 -2.04 9.48
C ASN A 235 13.77 -3.46 10.07
N PRO A 236 14.05 -4.47 9.25
CA PRO A 236 14.19 -5.85 9.72
C PRO A 236 15.42 -6.06 10.64
N ASP A 237 16.45 -5.20 10.55
CA ASP A 237 17.70 -5.36 11.30
C ASP A 237 17.62 -4.83 12.73
N ASN A 238 16.82 -3.78 12.97
CA ASN A 238 16.78 -3.07 14.25
C ASN A 238 15.38 -2.72 14.77
N GLY A 239 14.32 -3.05 14.02
CA GLY A 239 12.93 -2.80 14.42
C GLY A 239 12.51 -1.34 14.39
N LYS A 240 13.29 -0.44 13.77
CA LYS A 240 12.92 0.96 13.58
C LYS A 240 11.66 1.07 12.73
N ILE A 241 10.69 1.86 13.19
CA ILE A 241 9.39 2.02 12.53
C ILE A 241 9.29 3.43 11.97
N TYR A 242 8.88 3.53 10.72
CA TYR A 242 8.44 4.78 10.12
C TYR A 242 6.96 4.70 9.74
N VAL A 243 6.22 5.76 10.04
CA VAL A 243 4.91 6.00 9.44
C VAL A 243 5.14 6.54 8.03
N ILE A 244 4.56 5.89 7.03
CA ILE A 244 4.76 6.23 5.62
C ILE A 244 3.69 7.22 5.15
N GLU A 245 2.43 6.86 5.32
CA GLU A 245 1.29 7.70 4.98
C GLU A 245 0.05 7.25 5.76
N MET A 246 -1.00 8.07 5.73
CA MET A 246 -2.34 7.65 6.09
C MET A 246 -3.35 8.13 5.04
N ASN A 247 -4.33 7.29 4.74
CA ASN A 247 -5.38 7.61 3.77
C ASN A 247 -6.69 7.88 4.54
N PRO A 248 -7.21 9.13 4.58
CA PRO A 248 -8.35 9.53 5.40
C PRO A 248 -9.71 9.14 4.77
N ARG A 249 -9.79 7.94 4.21
CA ARG A 249 -10.91 7.43 3.42
C ARG A 249 -10.87 5.92 3.31
N VAL A 250 -11.92 5.32 2.74
CA VAL A 250 -11.81 3.94 2.28
C VAL A 250 -10.81 3.83 1.12
N SER A 251 -10.18 2.67 1.04
CA SER A 251 -9.10 2.34 0.12
C SER A 251 -9.31 0.96 -0.50
N ARG A 252 -8.45 0.59 -1.47
CA ARG A 252 -8.36 -0.80 -1.96
C ARG A 252 -8.09 -1.77 -0.79
N SER A 253 -7.19 -1.39 0.12
CA SER A 253 -6.84 -2.16 1.32
C SER A 253 -8.01 -2.32 2.27
N SER A 254 -8.87 -1.31 2.44
CA SER A 254 -10.08 -1.41 3.24
C SER A 254 -11.11 -2.38 2.63
N ALA A 255 -11.18 -2.46 1.30
CA ALA A 255 -12.04 -3.42 0.60
C ALA A 255 -11.51 -4.84 0.76
N LEU A 256 -10.19 -5.03 0.60
CA LEU A 256 -9.49 -6.28 0.90
C LEU A 256 -9.72 -6.71 2.35
N ALA A 257 -9.50 -5.82 3.32
CA ALA A 257 -9.71 -6.08 4.74
C ALA A 257 -11.17 -6.43 5.07
N SER A 258 -12.12 -5.75 4.44
CA SER A 258 -13.55 -6.07 4.62
C SER A 258 -13.87 -7.47 4.10
N LYS A 259 -13.21 -7.92 3.03
CA LYS A 259 -13.37 -9.27 2.47
C LYS A 259 -12.60 -10.31 3.28
N ALA A 260 -11.43 -9.94 3.81
CA ALA A 260 -10.58 -10.80 4.61
C ALA A 260 -11.19 -11.11 5.98
N THR A 261 -11.88 -10.15 6.59
CA THR A 261 -12.40 -10.28 7.97
C THR A 261 -13.91 -10.48 8.02
N GLY A 262 -14.59 -10.16 6.92
CA GLY A 262 -16.04 -10.01 6.89
C GLY A 262 -16.55 -8.69 7.48
N PHE A 263 -15.72 -7.88 8.15
CA PHE A 263 -16.16 -6.62 8.73
C PHE A 263 -16.45 -5.58 7.63
N PRO A 264 -17.68 -5.04 7.50
CA PRO A 264 -18.02 -4.19 6.36
C PRO A 264 -17.63 -2.72 6.58
N ILE A 265 -16.33 -2.40 6.44
CA ILE A 265 -15.74 -1.09 6.80
C ILE A 265 -16.51 0.09 6.21
N ALA A 266 -16.74 0.11 4.89
CA ALA A 266 -17.42 1.24 4.23
C ALA A 266 -18.85 1.44 4.76
N LYS A 267 -19.57 0.35 5.04
CA LYS A 267 -20.94 0.39 5.57
C LYS A 267 -20.97 0.92 7.01
N VAL A 268 -20.03 0.49 7.84
CA VAL A 268 -19.86 1.00 9.21
C VAL A 268 -19.47 2.47 9.18
N ALA A 269 -18.43 2.83 8.42
CA ALA A 269 -17.95 4.21 8.29
C ALA A 269 -19.05 5.18 7.80
N ALA A 270 -19.90 4.76 6.87
CA ALA A 270 -21.03 5.58 6.42
C ALA A 270 -22.03 5.88 7.55
N LYS A 271 -22.29 4.90 8.44
CA LYS A 271 -23.15 5.09 9.62
C LYS A 271 -22.47 5.96 10.68
N LEU A 272 -21.17 5.79 10.89
CA LEU A 272 -20.41 6.65 11.82
C LEU A 272 -20.42 8.11 11.38
N ALA A 273 -20.33 8.37 10.07
CA ALA A 273 -20.36 9.73 9.51
C ALA A 273 -21.68 10.48 9.79
N ILE A 274 -22.79 9.77 10.04
CA ILE A 274 -24.08 10.36 10.43
C ILE A 274 -24.34 10.27 11.95
N GLY A 275 -23.29 10.05 12.73
CA GLY A 275 -23.31 10.17 14.18
C GLY A 275 -23.58 8.88 14.97
N TYR A 276 -23.60 7.71 14.35
CA TYR A 276 -23.59 6.46 15.10
C TYR A 276 -22.24 6.23 15.81
N THR A 277 -22.24 5.36 16.82
CA THR A 277 -21.03 4.85 17.48
C THR A 277 -20.86 3.36 17.20
N LEU A 278 -19.63 2.85 17.31
CA LEU A 278 -19.31 1.44 17.05
C LEU A 278 -20.11 0.49 17.96
N ASP A 279 -20.40 0.91 19.19
CA ASP A 279 -21.19 0.13 20.16
C ASP A 279 -22.68 0.04 19.81
N GLU A 280 -23.21 1.02 19.05
CA GLU A 280 -24.60 1.05 18.60
C GLU A 280 -24.84 0.14 17.38
N LEU A 281 -23.80 -0.07 16.58
CA LEU A 281 -23.85 -0.87 15.37
C LEU A 281 -23.69 -2.36 15.68
N ARG A 282 -24.41 -3.21 14.95
CA ARG A 282 -24.35 -4.67 15.10
C ARG A 282 -23.57 -5.30 13.96
N ASN A 283 -22.85 -6.39 14.29
CA ASN A 283 -22.10 -7.15 13.30
C ASN A 283 -22.99 -8.22 12.62
N GLU A 284 -23.34 -7.96 11.37
CA GLU A 284 -24.30 -8.76 10.59
C GLU A 284 -23.85 -10.22 10.40
N ILE A 285 -22.55 -10.47 10.25
CA ILE A 285 -22.02 -11.83 10.00
C ILE A 285 -22.18 -12.74 11.21
N THR A 286 -22.19 -12.16 12.41
CA THR A 286 -22.43 -12.89 13.66
C THR A 286 -23.93 -13.00 14.01
N GLY A 287 -24.83 -12.67 13.07
CA GLY A 287 -26.27 -12.66 13.32
C GLY A 287 -26.70 -11.55 14.28
N ASP A 288 -26.02 -10.39 14.24
CA ASP A 288 -26.26 -9.21 15.08
C ASP A 288 -26.09 -9.45 16.60
N VAL A 289 -25.38 -10.52 16.99
CA VAL A 289 -25.18 -10.89 18.40
C VAL A 289 -24.18 -9.97 19.11
N ILE A 290 -23.10 -9.55 18.43
CA ILE A 290 -22.06 -8.68 18.98
C ILE A 290 -22.10 -7.29 18.33
N PRO A 291 -21.64 -6.23 19.03
CA PRO A 291 -21.51 -4.90 18.43
C PRO A 291 -20.40 -4.85 17.38
N SER A 292 -20.32 -3.76 16.62
CA SER A 292 -19.21 -3.47 15.69
C SER A 292 -17.95 -2.93 16.39
N SER A 293 -18.00 -2.70 17.72
CA SER A 293 -16.87 -2.27 18.55
C SER A 293 -15.97 -3.44 18.99
N PHE A 294 -15.43 -4.18 18.02
CA PHE A 294 -14.49 -5.27 18.25
C PHE A 294 -13.41 -5.31 17.17
N GLU A 295 -12.26 -5.91 17.49
CA GLU A 295 -11.21 -6.22 16.51
C GLU A 295 -11.43 -7.65 16.00
N PRO A 296 -11.63 -7.86 14.68
CA PRO A 296 -11.77 -9.20 14.11
C PRO A 296 -10.55 -10.09 14.38
N SER A 297 -10.81 -11.36 14.65
CA SER A 297 -9.80 -12.42 14.66
C SER A 297 -10.17 -13.46 13.62
N ILE A 298 -9.21 -13.85 12.79
CA ILE A 298 -9.40 -14.83 11.72
C ILE A 298 -8.54 -16.07 11.98
N ASP A 299 -9.09 -17.24 11.67
CA ASP A 299 -8.49 -18.57 11.83
C ASP A 299 -7.97 -19.14 10.50
N TYR A 300 -7.71 -18.24 9.55
CA TYR A 300 -7.21 -18.52 8.21
C TYR A 300 -6.25 -17.42 7.76
N ILE A 301 -5.54 -17.70 6.66
CA ILE A 301 -4.68 -16.75 5.97
C ILE A 301 -5.39 -16.25 4.71
N VAL A 302 -5.31 -14.96 4.47
CA VAL A 302 -5.76 -14.33 3.22
C VAL A 302 -4.55 -13.85 2.44
N THR A 303 -4.51 -14.14 1.14
CA THR A 303 -3.45 -13.69 0.24
C THR A 303 -4.05 -12.93 -0.92
N LYS A 304 -3.56 -11.72 -1.16
CA LYS A 304 -3.85 -10.92 -2.35
C LYS A 304 -2.66 -10.96 -3.30
N ILE A 305 -2.92 -11.17 -4.59
CA ILE A 305 -1.93 -11.04 -5.67
C ILE A 305 -2.44 -10.03 -6.70
N PRO A 306 -1.63 -9.04 -7.12
CA PRO A 306 -2.02 -8.10 -8.16
C PRO A 306 -2.01 -8.73 -9.55
N ARG A 307 -2.93 -8.29 -10.41
CA ARG A 307 -3.01 -8.67 -11.82
C ARG A 307 -2.46 -7.53 -12.68
N PHE A 308 -1.48 -7.84 -13.51
CA PHE A 308 -0.86 -6.90 -14.47
C PHE A 308 -1.33 -7.19 -15.89
N ALA A 309 -1.16 -6.27 -16.83
CA ALA A 309 -1.50 -6.50 -18.25
C ALA A 309 -0.39 -6.00 -19.19
N PHE A 310 0.88 -6.20 -18.83
CA PHE A 310 2.04 -5.69 -19.57
C PHE A 310 2.12 -6.23 -21.01
N GLU A 311 1.52 -7.39 -21.30
CA GLU A 311 1.43 -7.95 -22.65
C GLU A 311 0.71 -7.02 -23.64
N LYS A 312 -0.15 -6.13 -23.13
CA LYS A 312 -0.86 -5.10 -23.92
C LYS A 312 -0.01 -3.85 -24.17
N PHE A 313 1.11 -3.69 -23.47
CA PHE A 313 1.95 -2.49 -23.45
C PHE A 313 3.44 -2.84 -23.60
N LYS A 314 3.82 -3.37 -24.77
CA LYS A 314 5.18 -3.93 -25.02
C LYS A 314 6.34 -2.96 -24.80
N GLU A 315 6.10 -1.66 -24.96
CA GLU A 315 7.11 -0.60 -24.77
C GLU A 315 7.16 -0.08 -23.33
N ALA A 316 6.19 -0.46 -22.49
CA ALA A 316 6.15 -0.02 -21.11
C ALA A 316 7.17 -0.79 -20.26
N ASP A 317 7.79 -0.08 -19.32
CA ASP A 317 8.63 -0.71 -18.31
C ASP A 317 7.78 -1.58 -17.37
N TYR A 318 8.04 -2.89 -17.37
CA TYR A 318 7.30 -3.89 -16.59
C TYR A 318 7.81 -4.07 -15.16
N HIS A 319 8.91 -3.42 -14.78
CA HIS A 319 9.41 -3.52 -13.41
C HIS A 319 8.51 -2.75 -12.45
N LEU A 320 8.30 -3.32 -11.27
CA LEU A 320 7.45 -2.74 -10.23
C LEU A 320 8.23 -1.69 -9.45
N THR A 321 7.52 -0.66 -9.00
CA THR A 321 8.08 0.49 -8.29
C THR A 321 7.02 1.07 -7.35
N THR A 322 7.26 2.23 -6.76
CA THR A 322 6.31 2.93 -5.88
C THR A 322 5.09 3.51 -6.63
N GLN A 323 5.06 3.40 -7.96
CA GLN A 323 3.91 3.75 -8.78
C GLN A 323 3.19 2.46 -9.21
N MET A 324 1.90 2.37 -8.86
CA MET A 324 1.03 1.24 -9.20
C MET A 324 0.86 1.08 -10.73
N LYS A 325 0.98 -0.15 -11.22
CA LYS A 325 0.83 -0.57 -12.62
C LYS A 325 -0.15 -1.74 -12.79
N SER A 326 -0.57 -2.38 -11.71
CA SER A 326 -1.60 -3.42 -11.74
C SER A 326 -2.96 -2.87 -12.18
N VAL A 327 -3.74 -3.73 -12.82
CA VAL A 327 -5.07 -3.42 -13.37
C VAL A 327 -6.20 -4.09 -12.58
N GLY A 328 -5.85 -4.93 -11.61
CA GLY A 328 -6.77 -5.65 -10.75
C GLY A 328 -6.01 -6.49 -9.72
N GLU A 329 -6.73 -7.33 -9.00
CA GLU A 329 -6.18 -8.19 -7.96
C GLU A 329 -7.07 -9.43 -7.77
N VAL A 330 -6.46 -10.53 -7.33
CA VAL A 330 -7.14 -11.73 -6.85
C VAL A 330 -6.91 -11.86 -5.35
N MET A 331 -7.92 -12.36 -4.63
CA MET A 331 -7.83 -12.70 -3.21
C MET A 331 -8.15 -14.19 -3.05
N ALA A 332 -7.33 -14.89 -2.25
CA ALA A 332 -7.62 -16.24 -1.82
C ALA A 332 -7.57 -16.35 -0.30
N ILE A 333 -8.27 -17.35 0.23
CA ILE A 333 -8.31 -17.70 1.64
C ILE A 333 -7.84 -19.14 1.78
N GLY A 334 -6.95 -19.45 2.72
CA GLY A 334 -6.49 -20.81 3.01
C GLY A 334 -6.27 -21.02 4.50
N SER A 335 -6.33 -22.28 4.95
CA SER A 335 -6.06 -22.64 6.35
C SER A 335 -4.60 -22.42 6.77
N CYS A 336 -3.70 -22.31 5.79
CA CYS A 336 -2.31 -21.92 5.97
C CYS A 336 -1.81 -21.07 4.79
N PHE A 337 -0.64 -20.46 4.96
CA PHE A 337 -0.04 -19.60 3.93
C PHE A 337 0.16 -20.32 2.60
N LYS A 338 0.72 -21.55 2.61
CA LYS A 338 0.96 -22.34 1.39
C LYS A 338 -0.32 -22.55 0.58
N GLU A 339 -1.40 -22.92 1.27
CA GLU A 339 -2.71 -23.14 0.64
C GLU A 339 -3.27 -21.83 0.06
N SER A 340 -3.24 -20.76 0.86
CA SER A 340 -3.75 -19.43 0.45
C SER A 340 -3.00 -18.89 -0.77
N LEU A 341 -1.66 -18.95 -0.76
CA LEU A 341 -0.81 -18.47 -1.85
C LEU A 341 -1.03 -19.27 -3.15
N GLN A 342 -1.01 -20.60 -3.08
CA GLN A 342 -1.24 -21.46 -4.27
C GLN A 342 -2.65 -21.28 -4.84
N LYS A 343 -3.66 -21.02 -3.99
CA LYS A 343 -5.02 -20.67 -4.43
C LYS A 343 -5.05 -19.32 -5.15
N ALA A 344 -4.33 -18.32 -4.63
CA ALA A 344 -4.25 -17.01 -5.26
C ALA A 344 -3.53 -17.09 -6.62
N LEU A 345 -2.41 -17.82 -6.72
CA LEU A 345 -1.66 -18.01 -7.97
C LEU A 345 -2.54 -18.62 -9.07
N ARG A 346 -3.18 -19.76 -8.80
CA ARG A 346 -4.05 -20.39 -9.80
C ARG A 346 -5.32 -19.61 -10.11
N GLY A 347 -5.79 -18.79 -9.18
CA GLY A 347 -6.94 -17.90 -9.37
C GLY A 347 -6.60 -16.59 -10.08
N LEU A 348 -5.33 -16.35 -10.46
CA LEU A 348 -4.88 -15.08 -11.04
C LEU A 348 -5.29 -14.91 -12.52
N GLU A 349 -5.80 -15.98 -13.15
CA GLU A 349 -6.24 -15.98 -14.55
C GLU A 349 -5.13 -15.54 -15.52
N VAL A 350 -3.91 -16.05 -15.28
CA VAL A 350 -2.73 -15.90 -16.16
C VAL A 350 -2.29 -17.23 -16.78
N GLY A 351 -3.06 -18.30 -16.57
CA GLY A 351 -2.78 -19.63 -17.12
C GLY A 351 -1.70 -20.40 -16.37
N ILE A 352 -1.57 -20.17 -15.06
CA ILE A 352 -0.67 -20.93 -14.17
C ILE A 352 -1.47 -21.74 -13.16
N ASP A 353 -0.96 -22.90 -12.74
CA ASP A 353 -1.61 -23.78 -11.74
C ASP A 353 -1.02 -23.63 -10.33
N GLY A 354 0.08 -22.89 -10.22
CA GLY A 354 0.75 -22.56 -8.97
C GLY A 354 2.11 -21.94 -9.26
N PHE A 355 3.16 -22.49 -8.65
CA PHE A 355 4.54 -22.19 -9.04
C PHE A 355 4.92 -22.91 -10.32
N ASP A 356 4.41 -22.50 -11.47
CA ASP A 356 4.82 -23.11 -12.72
C ASP A 356 6.33 -22.86 -13.00
N GLU A 357 6.97 -23.77 -13.73
CA GLU A 357 8.38 -23.60 -14.11
C GLU A 357 8.57 -22.46 -15.10
N ILE A 358 9.66 -21.70 -14.95
CA ILE A 358 10.03 -20.69 -15.94
C ILE A 358 10.62 -21.38 -17.17
N ILE A 359 10.00 -21.19 -18.32
CA ILE A 359 10.53 -21.68 -19.60
C ILE A 359 11.58 -20.69 -20.12
N PHE A 360 12.84 -21.09 -20.05
CA PHE A 360 13.96 -20.32 -20.60
C PHE A 360 14.14 -20.56 -22.10
N GLU A 361 14.68 -19.57 -22.81
CA GLU A 361 15.11 -19.75 -24.19
C GLU A 361 16.22 -20.83 -24.27
N GLU A 362 16.10 -21.75 -25.24
CA GLU A 362 17.06 -22.86 -25.40
C GLU A 362 18.50 -22.38 -25.66
N SER A 363 18.65 -21.19 -26.23
CA SER A 363 19.92 -20.52 -26.53
C SER A 363 20.71 -20.12 -25.28
N LEU A 364 20.06 -19.96 -24.12
CA LEU A 364 20.70 -19.49 -22.90
C LEU A 364 21.54 -20.59 -22.25
N SER A 365 22.82 -20.28 -22.03
CA SER A 365 23.73 -21.09 -21.24
C SER A 365 23.26 -21.18 -19.77
N PRO A 366 23.71 -22.19 -18.99
CA PRO A 366 23.38 -22.29 -17.58
C PRO A 366 23.74 -21.02 -16.78
N LYS A 367 24.82 -20.33 -17.15
CA LYS A 367 25.23 -19.10 -16.49
C LYS A 367 24.29 -17.94 -16.78
N GLU A 368 23.86 -17.79 -18.04
CA GLU A 368 22.91 -16.74 -18.43
C GLU A 368 21.53 -16.94 -17.80
N ARG A 369 21.08 -18.20 -17.62
CA ARG A 369 19.84 -18.51 -16.89
C ARG A 369 19.92 -18.09 -15.43
N GLN A 370 21.03 -18.44 -14.76
CA GLN A 370 21.27 -18.01 -13.38
C GLN A 370 21.29 -16.48 -13.26
N ASP A 371 21.97 -15.80 -14.17
CA ASP A 371 22.06 -14.33 -14.17
C ASP A 371 20.68 -13.68 -14.40
N LEU A 372 19.83 -14.28 -15.24
CA LEU A 372 18.44 -13.86 -15.44
C LEU A 372 17.59 -14.03 -14.17
N ILE A 373 17.67 -15.19 -13.52
CA ILE A 373 16.97 -15.44 -12.23
C ILE A 373 17.37 -14.40 -11.19
N VAL A 374 18.68 -14.17 -11.03
CA VAL A 374 19.21 -13.17 -10.09
C VAL A 374 18.65 -11.78 -10.41
N LYS A 375 18.62 -11.40 -11.69
CA LYS A 375 18.10 -10.10 -12.13
C LYS A 375 16.62 -9.93 -11.81
N GLU A 376 15.78 -10.92 -12.14
CA GLU A 376 14.32 -10.87 -11.96
C GLU A 376 13.91 -10.94 -10.48
N ILE A 377 14.73 -11.57 -9.63
CA ILE A 377 14.52 -11.53 -8.17
C ILE A 377 14.92 -10.16 -7.60
N SER A 378 16.02 -9.59 -8.08
CA SER A 378 16.56 -8.31 -7.57
C SER A 378 15.78 -7.09 -8.03
N THR A 379 15.17 -7.15 -9.22
CA THR A 379 14.38 -6.07 -9.80
C THR A 379 12.93 -6.53 -9.92
N PRO A 380 12.06 -6.15 -8.98
CA PRO A 380 10.71 -6.72 -8.89
C PRO A 380 9.95 -6.61 -10.22
N SER A 381 9.32 -7.70 -10.64
CA SER A 381 8.45 -7.79 -11.82
C SER A 381 7.18 -8.57 -11.47
N SER A 382 6.18 -8.58 -12.36
CA SER A 382 4.93 -9.33 -12.13
C SER A 382 5.14 -10.84 -11.94
N ASN A 383 6.28 -11.38 -12.39
CA ASN A 383 6.61 -12.80 -12.34
C ASN A 383 7.64 -13.13 -11.25
N ARG A 384 8.05 -12.15 -10.43
CA ARG A 384 9.13 -12.29 -9.44
C ARG A 384 8.97 -13.52 -8.54
N ILE A 385 7.75 -13.80 -8.08
CA ILE A 385 7.50 -14.93 -7.19
C ILE A 385 7.72 -16.30 -7.88
N LEU A 386 7.50 -16.38 -9.20
CA LEU A 386 7.82 -17.58 -9.98
C LEU A 386 9.34 -17.73 -10.15
N TYR A 387 10.07 -16.62 -10.33
CA TYR A 387 11.53 -16.64 -10.34
C TYR A 387 12.12 -17.03 -8.98
N VAL A 388 11.49 -16.62 -7.87
CA VAL A 388 11.85 -17.09 -6.51
C VAL A 388 11.71 -18.62 -6.41
N ALA A 389 10.58 -19.17 -6.85
CA ALA A 389 10.39 -20.63 -6.90
C ALA A 389 11.44 -21.31 -7.80
N GLN A 390 11.73 -20.74 -8.96
CA GLN A 390 12.74 -21.26 -9.89
C GLN A 390 14.16 -21.24 -9.29
N ALA A 391 14.52 -20.20 -8.55
CA ALA A 391 15.81 -20.14 -7.85
C ALA A 391 16.00 -21.30 -6.85
N PHE A 392 14.93 -21.66 -6.13
CA PHE A 392 14.96 -22.81 -5.23
C PHE A 392 15.09 -24.14 -5.98
N ARG A 393 14.46 -24.30 -7.16
CA ARG A 393 14.68 -25.47 -8.02
C ARG A 393 16.13 -25.59 -8.47
N GLU A 394 16.80 -24.46 -8.68
CA GLU A 394 18.22 -24.40 -9.07
C GLU A 394 19.19 -24.42 -7.88
N GLY A 395 18.69 -24.65 -6.66
CA GLY A 395 19.50 -24.87 -5.48
C GLY A 395 20.05 -23.61 -4.81
N MET A 396 19.52 -22.43 -5.12
CA MET A 396 19.82 -21.23 -4.34
C MET A 396 19.32 -21.36 -2.90
N SER A 397 20.09 -20.84 -1.94
CA SER A 397 19.67 -20.86 -0.54
C SER A 397 18.61 -19.78 -0.26
N ILE A 398 17.85 -19.95 0.83
CA ILE A 398 16.90 -18.93 1.30
C ILE A 398 17.61 -17.61 1.60
N ASP A 399 18.84 -17.66 2.12
CA ASP A 399 19.64 -16.46 2.41
C ASP A 399 20.04 -15.73 1.14
N ASP A 400 20.41 -16.44 0.07
CA ASP A 400 20.73 -15.82 -1.22
C ASP A 400 19.50 -15.11 -1.79
N VAL A 401 18.34 -15.78 -1.78
CA VAL A 401 17.09 -15.20 -2.28
C VAL A 401 16.64 -14.01 -1.43
N PHE A 402 16.79 -14.08 -0.10
CA PHE A 402 16.54 -12.96 0.81
C PHE A 402 17.41 -11.75 0.46
N ASN A 403 18.71 -11.95 0.30
CA ASN A 403 19.66 -10.87 0.00
C ASN A 403 19.38 -10.17 -1.34
N LEU A 404 18.84 -10.91 -2.32
CA LEU A 404 18.44 -10.34 -3.60
C LEU A 404 17.08 -9.64 -3.52
N SER A 405 16.12 -10.20 -2.76
CA SER A 405 14.73 -9.79 -2.86
C SER A 405 14.25 -8.84 -1.77
N GLY A 406 14.81 -8.95 -0.56
CA GLY A 406 14.29 -8.36 0.67
C GLY A 406 12.97 -8.99 1.17
N ILE A 407 12.47 -10.05 0.52
CA ILE A 407 11.26 -10.77 0.97
C ILE A 407 11.60 -11.52 2.27
N ASP A 408 10.80 -11.35 3.32
CA ASP A 408 11.07 -11.94 4.63
C ASP A 408 11.28 -13.47 4.53
N LYS A 409 12.29 -13.97 5.25
CA LYS A 409 12.67 -15.39 5.23
C LYS A 409 11.53 -16.30 5.64
N TRP A 410 10.58 -15.84 6.44
CA TRP A 410 9.39 -16.61 6.79
C TRP A 410 8.62 -17.03 5.53
N PHE A 411 8.33 -16.08 4.62
CA PHE A 411 7.64 -16.37 3.36
C PHE A 411 8.48 -17.25 2.44
N LEU A 412 9.78 -16.96 2.33
CA LEU A 412 10.70 -17.73 1.49
C LEU A 412 10.81 -19.20 1.92
N ASN A 413 10.83 -19.48 3.23
CA ASN A 413 10.79 -20.85 3.75
C ASN A 413 9.52 -21.59 3.31
N GLN A 414 8.36 -20.93 3.34
CA GLN A 414 7.11 -21.56 2.92
C GLN A 414 7.10 -21.91 1.43
N VAL A 415 7.64 -21.02 0.58
CA VAL A 415 7.80 -21.29 -0.86
C VAL A 415 8.79 -22.44 -1.07
N TYR A 416 9.93 -22.40 -0.37
CA TYR A 416 10.95 -23.45 -0.45
C TYR A 416 10.40 -24.85 -0.12
N GLU A 417 9.60 -24.97 0.94
CA GLU A 417 8.97 -26.25 1.32
C GLU A 417 7.98 -26.76 0.26
N ILE A 418 7.29 -25.88 -0.47
CA ILE A 418 6.44 -26.27 -1.60
C ILE A 418 7.30 -26.85 -2.73
N ILE A 419 8.44 -26.22 -3.03
CA ILE A 419 9.37 -26.69 -4.07
C ILE A 419 10.02 -28.03 -3.69
N ILE A 420 10.35 -28.24 -2.42
CA ILE A 420 10.80 -29.56 -1.94
C ILE A 420 9.72 -30.62 -2.21
N SER A 421 8.47 -30.33 -1.82
CA SER A 421 7.35 -31.25 -2.00
C SER A 421 7.10 -31.56 -3.49
N GLU A 422 7.18 -30.56 -4.36
CA GLU A 422 7.08 -30.71 -5.81
C GLU A 422 8.14 -31.69 -6.35
N ASN A 423 9.40 -31.53 -5.92
CA ASN A 423 10.50 -32.41 -6.32
C ASN A 423 10.31 -33.86 -5.82
N GLU A 424 9.80 -34.06 -4.60
CA GLU A 424 9.48 -35.38 -4.09
C GLU A 424 8.40 -36.08 -4.94
N ILE A 425 7.37 -35.35 -5.36
CA ILE A 425 6.29 -35.90 -6.21
C ILE A 425 6.84 -36.30 -7.59
N LYS A 426 7.72 -35.48 -8.21
CA LYS A 426 8.39 -35.79 -9.48
C LYS A 426 9.28 -37.04 -9.38
N ILE A 427 10.09 -37.15 -8.32
CA ILE A 427 10.96 -38.32 -8.09
C ILE A 427 10.12 -39.60 -7.96
N ASN A 428 8.96 -39.51 -7.31
CA ASN A 428 8.04 -40.63 -7.13
C ASN A 428 7.13 -40.91 -8.34
N GLN A 429 7.30 -40.20 -9.47
CA GLN A 429 6.50 -40.34 -10.70
C GLN A 429 4.99 -40.18 -10.49
N LEU A 430 4.59 -39.36 -9.53
CA LEU A 430 3.17 -39.07 -9.25
C LEU A 430 2.63 -37.90 -10.08
N ILE A 431 3.53 -37.15 -10.75
CA ILE A 431 3.26 -36.14 -11.78
C ILE A 431 4.34 -36.18 -12.86
#